data_AF-A0A4V3S6Z4-F1
#
_entry.id   AF-A0A4V3S6Z4-F1
#
_cell.length_a   1.000
_cell.length_b   1.000
_cell.length_c   1.000
_cell.angle_alpha   90.00
_cell.angle_beta   90.00
_cell.angle_gamma   90.00
#
_symmetry.space_group_name_H-M   'P 1'
#
loop_
_entity.id
_entity.type
_entity.pdbx_description
1 polymer ?
#
loop_
_entity_poly.entity_id
_entity_poly.type
_entity_poly.pdbx_seq_one_letter_code
_entity_poly.pdbx_strand_id
1 'polypeptide(L)'
;MNIVVGEEEDVTDDLRPIYEMDELDKLIRCVKDMTTLSGLTDNDWTWKCDMDIREFFHEPSIPVLCIYHMNGSLTTEFSFPMAPVHELTYFVRQPNEILHPENFRERILFGSMNDKVEGHILGVIQNVFAPIFFAIETWPDSILRYFAPDLYYRIPVKDTQLICITN
;
A
#
# COMPACT_ATOMS: atom_id res chain seq x y z
N MET A 1 50.36 3.16 -20.00
CA MET A 1 50.00 1.74 -20.13
C MET A 1 49.31 1.31 -18.84
N ASN A 2 48.01 1.01 -19.01
CA ASN A 2 47.09 0.21 -18.21
C ASN A 2 46.88 0.56 -16.73
N ILE A 3 45.85 1.38 -16.51
CA ILE A 3 45.00 1.33 -15.32
C ILE A 3 44.19 0.03 -15.44
N VAL A 4 44.47 -0.95 -14.59
CA VAL A 4 43.54 -2.06 -14.35
C VAL A 4 42.43 -1.52 -13.47
N VAL A 5 41.33 -1.13 -14.12
CA VAL A 5 40.03 -0.95 -13.47
C VAL A 5 39.59 -2.37 -13.11
N GLY A 6 39.68 -2.72 -11.82
CA GLY A 6 38.96 -3.86 -11.31
C GLY A 6 37.47 -3.58 -11.51
N GLU A 7 36.83 -4.38 -12.34
CA GLU A 7 35.38 -4.45 -12.40
C GLU A 7 34.93 -4.94 -11.02
N GLU A 8 34.48 -4.01 -10.18
CA GLU A 8 33.59 -4.33 -9.07
C GLU A 8 32.25 -4.72 -9.71
N GLU A 9 32.16 -5.98 -10.13
CA GLU A 9 30.86 -6.63 -10.29
C GLU A 9 30.24 -6.66 -8.89
N ASP A 10 29.35 -5.69 -8.63
CA ASP A 10 28.43 -5.70 -7.49
C ASP A 10 27.43 -6.84 -7.71
N VAL A 11 27.90 -8.07 -7.47
CA VAL A 11 27.06 -9.27 -7.43
C VAL A 11 26.36 -9.25 -6.09
N THR A 12 25.36 -8.38 -5.96
CA THR A 12 24.23 -8.63 -5.06
C THR A 12 23.38 -9.72 -5.70
N ASP A 13 23.86 -10.96 -5.61
CA ASP A 13 23.01 -12.14 -5.79
C ASP A 13 22.04 -12.15 -4.60
N ASP A 14 20.99 -11.32 -4.69
CA ASP A 14 19.87 -11.33 -3.78
C ASP A 14 19.27 -12.74 -3.87
N LEU A 15 19.66 -13.59 -2.92
CA LEU A 15 19.18 -14.97 -2.83
C LEU A 15 17.67 -14.93 -2.68
N ARG A 16 16.97 -15.14 -3.81
CA ARG A 16 15.51 -15.19 -3.84
C ARG A 16 15.03 -16.26 -2.87
N PRO A 17 13.98 -15.99 -2.09
CA PRO A 17 13.38 -16.99 -1.22
C PRO A 17 12.95 -18.21 -2.02
N ILE A 18 13.35 -19.37 -1.52
CA ILE A 18 12.93 -20.68 -2.03
C ILE A 18 11.68 -21.06 -1.24
N TYR A 19 10.56 -21.22 -1.94
CA TYR A 19 9.32 -21.72 -1.38
C TYR A 19 9.09 -23.15 -1.87
N GLU A 20 8.56 -23.99 -1.00
CA GLU A 20 8.02 -25.27 -1.43
C GLU A 20 6.75 -25.03 -2.28
N MET A 21 6.46 -25.94 -3.22
CA MET A 21 5.36 -25.74 -4.18
C MET A 21 4.00 -25.58 -3.48
N ASP A 22 3.79 -26.28 -2.36
CA ASP A 22 2.56 -26.18 -1.58
C ASP A 22 2.46 -24.89 -0.74
N GLU A 23 3.59 -24.31 -0.32
CA GLU A 23 3.63 -23.04 0.39
C GLU A 23 3.23 -21.88 -0.52
N LEU A 24 3.78 -21.85 -1.73
CA LEU A 24 3.48 -20.80 -2.70
C LEU A 24 2.00 -20.83 -3.12
N ASP A 25 1.44 -22.03 -3.34
CA ASP A 25 0.02 -22.18 -3.65
C ASP A 25 -0.89 -21.74 -2.48
N LYS A 26 -0.48 -21.98 -1.23
CA LYS A 26 -1.19 -21.44 -0.04
C LYS A 26 -1.13 -19.92 -0.01
N LEU A 27 0.01 -19.31 -0.31
CA LEU A 27 0.18 -17.85 -0.35
C LEU A 27 -0.69 -17.21 -1.44
N ILE A 28 -0.68 -17.77 -2.65
CA ILE A 28 -1.56 -17.30 -3.75
C ILE A 28 -3.02 -17.37 -3.31
N ARG A 29 -3.43 -18.49 -2.72
CA ARG A 29 -4.79 -18.66 -2.22
C ARG A 29 -5.13 -17.62 -1.15
N CYS A 30 -4.22 -17.34 -0.22
CA CYS A 30 -4.43 -16.28 0.78
C CYS A 30 -4.64 -14.90 0.14
N VAL A 31 -3.87 -14.55 -0.89
CA VAL A 31 -4.07 -13.28 -1.63
C VAL A 31 -5.46 -13.24 -2.27
N LYS A 32 -5.87 -14.32 -2.94
CA LYS A 32 -7.19 -14.42 -3.57
C LYS A 32 -8.32 -14.30 -2.53
N ASP A 33 -8.22 -15.03 -1.43
CA ASP A 33 -9.20 -15.02 -0.34
C ASP A 33 -9.32 -13.64 0.34
N MET A 34 -8.24 -12.86 0.37
CA MET A 34 -8.22 -11.50 0.93
C MET A 34 -8.63 -10.42 -0.07
N THR A 35 -8.79 -10.75 -1.35
CA THR A 35 -9.18 -9.79 -2.38
C THR A 35 -10.69 -9.65 -2.41
N THR A 36 -11.21 -8.48 -2.04
CA THR A 36 -12.66 -8.24 -1.89
C THR A 36 -13.21 -7.25 -2.91
N LEU A 37 -12.82 -7.38 -4.18
CA LEU A 37 -13.32 -6.50 -5.24
C LEU A 37 -14.79 -6.82 -5.58
N SER A 38 -15.58 -5.78 -5.79
CA SER A 38 -16.97 -5.88 -6.23
C SER A 38 -17.08 -6.58 -7.59
N GLY A 39 -17.96 -7.58 -7.64
CA GLY A 39 -18.19 -8.37 -8.85
C GLY A 39 -17.08 -9.38 -9.19
N LEU A 40 -16.08 -9.55 -8.33
CA LEU A 40 -15.02 -10.55 -8.52
C LEU A 40 -15.57 -11.97 -8.41
N THR A 41 -15.23 -12.80 -9.40
CA THR A 41 -15.57 -14.22 -9.46
C THR A 41 -14.32 -15.07 -9.66
N ASP A 42 -14.42 -16.38 -9.37
CA ASP A 42 -13.30 -17.31 -9.56
C ASP A 42 -12.79 -17.36 -11.01
N ASN A 43 -13.64 -17.03 -11.99
CA ASN A 43 -13.28 -17.03 -13.41
C ASN A 43 -12.46 -15.81 -13.84
N ASP A 44 -12.44 -14.75 -13.03
CA ASP A 44 -11.70 -13.52 -13.35
C ASP A 44 -10.19 -13.69 -13.08
N TRP A 45 -9.81 -14.66 -12.24
CA TRP A 45 -8.42 -14.98 -11.96
C TRP A 45 -7.76 -15.65 -13.16
N THR A 46 -6.83 -14.93 -13.79
CA THR A 46 -6.06 -15.45 -14.93
C THR A 46 -4.73 -16.04 -14.49
N TRP A 47 -4.12 -16.84 -15.37
CA TRP A 47 -2.75 -17.35 -15.18
C TRP A 47 -1.73 -16.22 -14.96
N LYS A 48 -1.97 -15.05 -15.55
CA LYS A 48 -1.14 -13.87 -15.37
C LYS A 48 -1.22 -13.35 -13.93
N CYS A 49 -2.43 -13.28 -13.37
CA CYS A 49 -2.60 -12.91 -11.97
C CYS A 49 -1.83 -13.85 -11.03
N ASP A 50 -1.90 -15.16 -11.28
CA ASP A 50 -1.16 -16.15 -10.48
C ASP A 50 0.36 -15.97 -10.62
N MET A 51 0.85 -15.69 -11.83
CA MET A 51 2.28 -15.42 -12.04
C MET A 51 2.75 -14.14 -11.36
N ASP A 52 1.97 -13.06 -11.45
CA ASP A 52 2.33 -11.79 -10.82
C ASP A 52 2.31 -11.93 -9.28
N ILE A 53 1.35 -12.67 -8.71
CA ILE A 53 1.32 -12.98 -7.27
C ILE A 53 2.54 -13.83 -6.87
N ARG A 54 2.93 -14.82 -7.68
CA ARG A 54 4.13 -15.62 -7.41
C ARG A 54 5.40 -14.76 -7.42
N GLU A 55 5.54 -13.89 -8.41
CA GLU A 55 6.69 -13.00 -8.51
C GLU A 55 6.76 -12.05 -7.30
N PHE A 56 5.62 -11.53 -6.84
CA PHE A 56 5.56 -10.73 -5.61
C PHE A 56 6.19 -11.47 -4.41
N PHE A 57 5.92 -12.76 -4.23
CA PHE A 57 6.53 -13.53 -3.14
C PHE A 57 8.01 -13.88 -3.39
N HIS A 58 8.38 -14.19 -4.63
CA HIS A 58 9.75 -14.58 -5.02
C HIS A 58 10.74 -13.43 -5.09
N GLU A 59 10.27 -12.20 -5.28
CA GLU A 59 11.13 -11.04 -5.47
C GLU A 59 10.90 -10.03 -4.33
N PRO A 60 11.54 -10.21 -3.14
CA PRO A 60 11.39 -9.37 -1.96
C PRO A 60 11.52 -7.86 -2.18
N SER A 61 12.23 -7.47 -3.25
CA SER A 61 12.41 -6.07 -3.64
C SER A 61 11.12 -5.40 -4.11
N ILE A 62 10.09 -6.16 -4.52
CA ILE A 62 8.77 -5.63 -4.90
C ILE A 62 7.97 -5.30 -3.63
N PRO A 63 7.75 -4.04 -3.26
CA PRO A 63 7.11 -3.73 -1.98
C PRO A 63 5.58 -3.80 -2.03
N VAL A 64 5.00 -3.76 -3.24
CA VAL A 64 3.56 -3.58 -3.44
C VAL A 64 3.02 -4.52 -4.51
N LEU A 65 1.79 -5.00 -4.27
CA LEU A 65 0.96 -5.68 -5.25
C LEU A 65 -0.43 -5.06 -5.23
N CYS A 66 -0.89 -4.61 -6.39
CA CYS A 66 -2.18 -4.00 -6.61
C CYS A 66 -3.04 -4.92 -7.49
N ILE A 67 -4.30 -5.12 -7.11
CA ILE A 67 -5.28 -5.96 -7.82
C ILE A 67 -6.56 -5.16 -8.04
N TYR A 68 -6.97 -4.97 -9.29
CA TYR A 68 -8.13 -4.16 -9.64
C TYR A 68 -8.72 -4.56 -11.00
N HIS A 69 -9.94 -4.11 -11.28
CA HIS A 69 -10.54 -4.26 -12.61
C HIS A 69 -10.12 -3.10 -13.53
N MET A 70 -9.57 -3.44 -14.70
CA MET A 70 -9.27 -2.49 -15.77
C MET A 70 -9.93 -2.95 -17.06
N ASN A 71 -10.76 -2.10 -17.65
CA ASN A 71 -11.48 -2.41 -18.90
C ASN A 71 -12.26 -3.75 -18.87
N GLY A 72 -12.80 -4.13 -17.71
CA GLY A 72 -13.56 -5.37 -17.51
C GLY A 72 -12.72 -6.62 -17.26
N SER A 73 -11.40 -6.51 -17.12
CA SER A 73 -10.51 -7.62 -16.81
C SER A 73 -9.78 -7.40 -15.48
N LEU A 74 -9.59 -8.47 -14.71
CA LEU A 74 -8.77 -8.43 -13.50
C LEU A 74 -7.30 -8.19 -13.88
N THR A 75 -6.71 -7.19 -13.24
CA THR A 75 -5.35 -6.72 -13.50
C THR A 75 -4.55 -6.73 -12.21
N THR A 76 -3.30 -7.17 -12.32
CA THR A 76 -2.30 -7.21 -11.25
C THR A 76 -1.12 -6.32 -11.64
N GLU A 77 -0.69 -5.42 -10.75
CA GLU A 77 0.45 -4.52 -10.96
C GLU A 77 1.32 -4.42 -9.70
N PHE A 78 2.63 -4.19 -9.88
CA PHE A 78 3.60 -3.99 -8.79
C PHE A 78 3.78 -2.52 -8.41
N SER A 79 2.80 -1.70 -8.74
CA SER A 79 2.72 -0.28 -8.44
C SER A 79 1.27 0.13 -8.32
N PHE A 80 1.02 1.27 -7.68
CA PHE A 80 -0.31 1.86 -7.72
C PHE A 80 -0.67 2.29 -9.15
N PRO A 81 -1.92 2.09 -9.58
CA PRO A 81 -2.34 2.43 -10.93
C PRO A 81 -2.21 3.94 -11.17
N MET A 82 -1.64 4.33 -12.32
CA MET A 82 -1.52 5.75 -12.71
C MET A 82 -2.86 6.33 -13.19
N ALA A 83 -3.79 5.47 -13.61
CA ALA A 83 -5.13 5.87 -14.02
C ALA A 83 -6.12 5.66 -12.87
N PRO A 84 -7.20 6.46 -12.78
CA PRO A 84 -8.25 6.24 -11.80
C PRO A 84 -8.89 4.86 -11.96
N VAL A 85 -9.02 4.13 -10.85
CA VAL A 85 -9.67 2.82 -10.79
C VAL A 85 -10.88 2.91 -9.86
N HIS A 86 -11.96 2.19 -10.22
CA HIS A 86 -13.17 2.19 -9.40
C HIS A 86 -12.92 1.55 -8.03
N GLU A 87 -12.19 0.44 -8.02
CA GLU A 87 -11.86 -0.28 -6.81
C GLU A 87 -10.52 -0.99 -6.96
N LEU A 88 -9.77 -1.07 -5.88
CA LEU A 88 -8.44 -1.65 -5.81
C LEU A 88 -8.31 -2.41 -4.49
N THR A 89 -7.71 -3.60 -4.51
CA THR A 89 -7.11 -4.21 -3.33
C THR A 89 -5.60 -4.11 -3.44
N TYR A 90 -4.93 -3.68 -2.38
CA TYR A 90 -3.48 -3.56 -2.33
C TYR A 90 -2.89 -4.41 -1.21
N PHE A 91 -1.68 -4.89 -1.43
CA PHE A 91 -0.83 -5.59 -0.48
C PHE A 91 0.52 -4.89 -0.46
N VAL A 92 0.95 -4.45 0.72
CA VAL A 92 2.21 -3.74 0.94
C VAL A 92 2.98 -4.49 2.02
N ARG A 93 4.22 -4.85 1.73
CA ARG A 93 5.13 -5.48 2.71
C ARG A 93 6.23 -4.52 3.13
N GLN A 94 6.96 -4.88 4.19
CA GLN A 94 8.20 -4.17 4.49
C GLN A 94 9.24 -4.46 3.39
N PRO A 95 10.16 -3.51 3.09
CA PRO A 95 11.19 -3.72 2.09
C PRO A 95 12.01 -4.99 2.37
N ASN A 96 12.17 -5.84 1.34
CA ASN A 96 12.91 -7.10 1.40
C ASN A 96 12.37 -8.13 2.42
N GLU A 97 11.12 -7.98 2.85
CA GLU A 97 10.47 -8.93 3.77
C GLU A 97 10.02 -10.20 3.04
N ILE A 98 10.45 -11.34 3.57
CA ILE A 98 10.04 -12.68 3.12
C ILE A 98 8.81 -13.10 3.93
N LEU A 99 7.76 -13.51 3.22
CA LEU A 99 6.45 -13.83 3.79
C LEU A 99 6.17 -15.32 3.60
N HIS A 100 5.78 -15.99 4.67
CA HIS A 100 5.42 -17.40 4.68
C HIS A 100 3.92 -17.56 4.99
N PRO A 101 3.28 -18.67 4.60
CA PRO A 101 1.84 -18.88 4.82
C PRO A 101 1.37 -18.62 6.26
N GLU A 102 2.22 -18.95 7.24
CA GLU A 102 1.92 -18.85 8.67
C GLU A 102 1.90 -17.41 9.18
N ASN A 103 2.72 -16.53 8.59
CA ASN A 103 2.91 -15.15 9.05
C ASN A 103 2.33 -14.09 8.10
N PHE A 104 1.94 -14.49 6.89
CA PHE A 104 1.55 -13.57 5.82
C PHE A 104 0.46 -12.59 6.26
N ARG A 105 -0.63 -13.11 6.84
CA ARG A 105 -1.79 -12.30 7.24
C ARG A 105 -1.51 -11.31 8.37
N GLU A 106 -0.51 -11.58 9.19
CA GLU A 106 -0.15 -10.74 10.34
C GLU A 106 0.85 -9.65 9.95
N ARG A 107 1.63 -9.88 8.89
CA ARG A 107 2.76 -9.02 8.51
C ARG A 107 2.46 -8.15 7.29
N ILE A 108 1.61 -8.61 6.38
CA ILE A 108 1.23 -7.82 5.21
C ILE A 108 0.29 -6.68 5.60
N LEU A 109 0.59 -5.46 5.17
CA LEU A 109 -0.38 -4.38 5.17
C LEU A 109 -1.27 -4.55 3.95
N PHE A 110 -2.56 -4.74 4.14
CA PHE A 110 -3.50 -4.90 3.03
C PHE A 110 -4.77 -4.09 3.26
N GLY A 111 -5.44 -3.78 2.16
CA GLY A 111 -6.73 -3.09 2.23
C GLY A 111 -7.34 -2.89 0.85
N SER A 112 -8.57 -2.42 0.85
CA SER A 112 -9.29 -2.06 -0.37
C SER A 112 -9.59 -0.57 -0.42
N MET A 113 -9.48 0.00 -1.61
CA MET A 113 -9.75 1.40 -1.93
C MET A 113 -10.84 1.45 -3.00
N ASN A 114 -11.79 2.38 -2.87
CA ASN A 114 -12.85 2.64 -3.84
C ASN A 114 -12.68 4.08 -4.41
N ASP A 115 -13.26 4.41 -5.55
CA ASP A 115 -13.15 5.71 -6.22
C ASP A 115 -13.69 6.90 -5.41
N LYS A 116 -14.47 6.63 -4.35
CA LYS A 116 -14.95 7.65 -3.39
C LYS A 116 -13.94 7.96 -2.28
N VAL A 117 -12.79 7.29 -2.26
CA VAL A 117 -11.87 7.31 -1.11
C VAL A 117 -11.26 8.67 -0.83
N GLU A 118 -11.04 9.52 -1.83
CA GLU A 118 -10.52 10.88 -1.60
C GLU A 118 -11.43 11.68 -0.66
N GLY A 119 -12.76 11.61 -0.87
CA GLY A 119 -13.73 12.30 -0.02
C GLY A 119 -13.85 11.67 1.38
N HIS A 120 -13.71 10.35 1.49
CA HIS A 120 -13.79 9.65 2.76
C HIS A 120 -12.52 9.78 3.61
N ILE A 121 -11.33 9.65 3.02
CA ILE A 121 -10.06 9.86 3.73
C ILE A 121 -9.94 11.33 4.14
N LEU A 122 -10.20 12.27 3.23
CA LEU A 122 -10.19 13.69 3.60
C LEU A 122 -11.21 13.97 4.70
N GLY A 123 -12.40 13.37 4.62
CA GLY A 123 -13.41 13.45 5.66
C GLY A 123 -12.95 12.88 7.00
N VAL A 124 -12.27 11.74 7.03
CA VAL A 124 -11.74 11.15 8.28
C VAL A 124 -10.58 11.98 8.83
N ILE A 125 -9.66 12.43 7.97
CA ILE A 125 -8.56 13.33 8.36
C ILE A 125 -9.12 14.63 8.94
N GLN A 126 -10.10 15.26 8.29
CA GLN A 126 -10.68 16.52 8.73
C GLN A 126 -11.56 16.39 9.97
N ASN A 127 -12.43 15.36 10.04
CA ASN A 127 -13.45 15.28 11.08
C ASN A 127 -13.04 14.45 12.30
N VAL A 128 -12.09 13.52 12.14
CA VAL A 128 -11.65 12.64 13.22
C VAL A 128 -10.25 13.01 13.67
N PHE A 129 -9.28 13.06 12.75
CA PHE A 129 -7.89 13.30 13.13
C PHE A 129 -7.57 14.76 13.40
N ALA A 130 -8.13 15.72 12.65
CA ALA A 130 -7.82 17.14 12.86
C ALA A 130 -8.16 17.64 14.27
N PRO A 131 -9.33 17.34 14.88
CA PRO A 131 -9.60 17.70 16.26
C PRO A 131 -8.61 17.08 17.26
N ILE A 132 -8.20 15.83 17.03
CA ILE A 132 -7.18 15.15 17.84
C ILE A 132 -5.83 15.85 17.70
N PHE A 133 -5.43 16.19 16.48
CA PHE A 133 -4.18 16.88 16.21
C PHE A 133 -4.14 18.31 16.78
N PHE A 134 -5.28 19.01 16.77
CA PHE A 134 -5.40 20.34 17.40
C PHE A 134 -5.48 20.29 18.92
N ALA A 135 -5.89 19.16 19.51
CA ALA A 135 -5.90 18.95 20.97
C ALA A 135 -4.52 18.55 21.53
N ILE A 136 -3.58 18.15 20.68
CA ILE A 136 -2.21 17.84 21.09
C ILE A 136 -1.44 19.15 21.27
N GLU A 137 -1.16 19.53 22.52
CA GLU A 137 -0.46 20.77 22.87
C GLU A 137 1.05 20.71 22.61
N THR A 138 1.63 19.53 22.39
CA THR A 138 3.07 19.33 22.17
C THR A 138 3.34 18.34 21.06
N TRP A 139 3.86 18.84 19.95
CA TRP A 139 4.40 18.04 18.86
C TRP A 139 5.94 18.08 18.90
N PRO A 140 6.64 16.98 18.60
CA PRO A 140 8.08 17.00 18.40
C PRO A 140 8.48 18.04 17.34
N ASP A 141 9.57 18.78 17.55
CA ASP A 141 10.04 19.83 16.64
C ASP A 141 10.28 19.32 15.21
N SER A 142 10.64 18.05 15.06
CA SER A 142 10.80 17.38 13.77
C SER A 142 9.49 17.35 12.99
N ILE A 143 8.37 17.07 13.65
CA ILE A 143 7.03 17.00 13.05
C ILE A 143 6.54 18.41 12.71
N LEU A 144 6.67 19.38 13.63
CA LEU A 144 6.29 20.77 13.37
C LEU A 144 6.94 21.33 12.10
N ARG A 145 8.18 20.93 11.81
CA ARG A 145 8.92 21.36 10.62
C ARG A 145 8.33 20.83 9.30
N TYR A 146 7.66 19.68 9.30
CA TYR A 146 6.97 19.12 8.12
C TYR A 146 5.54 19.65 7.95
N PHE A 147 4.84 19.95 9.04
CA PHE A 147 3.41 20.34 8.99
C PHE A 147 3.16 21.85 8.97
N ALA A 148 4.10 22.67 9.49
CA ALA A 148 3.92 24.12 9.62
C ALA A 148 3.72 24.89 8.29
N PRO A 149 4.34 24.53 7.14
CA PRO A 149 4.19 25.31 5.93
C PRO A 149 3.00 24.91 5.04
N ASP A 150 2.24 23.86 5.32
CA ASP A 150 1.15 23.44 4.42
C ASP A 150 -0.22 23.35 5.12
N LEU A 151 -0.28 23.06 6.42
CA LEU A 151 -1.56 22.90 7.12
C LEU A 151 -2.19 24.24 7.54
N TYR A 152 -1.36 25.23 7.91
CA TYR A 152 -1.86 26.53 8.42
C TYR A 152 -2.52 27.40 7.34
N TYR A 153 -2.21 27.18 6.05
CA TYR A 153 -2.66 28.06 4.96
C TYR A 153 -3.76 27.45 4.07
N ARG A 154 -3.95 26.12 4.10
CA ARG A 154 -4.81 25.41 3.11
C ARG A 154 -6.13 24.85 3.64
N ILE A 155 -6.38 24.89 4.94
CA ILE A 155 -7.73 24.64 5.46
C ILE A 155 -8.43 26.00 5.54
N PRO A 156 -9.30 26.38 4.58
CA PRO A 156 -10.15 27.54 4.79
C PRO A 156 -11.07 27.20 5.96
N VAL A 157 -10.75 27.74 7.14
CA VAL A 157 -11.67 27.83 8.27
C VAL A 157 -12.74 28.83 7.87
N LYS A 158 -13.64 28.42 6.99
CA LYS A 158 -14.89 29.12 6.74
C LYS A 158 -15.97 28.35 7.49
N ASP A 159 -16.45 29.03 8.53
CA ASP A 159 -17.70 28.76 9.23
C ASP A 159 -17.70 27.56 10.20
N THR A 160 -16.80 27.57 11.18
CA THR A 160 -17.20 27.07 12.51
C THR A 160 -17.39 28.27 13.42
N GLN A 161 -18.66 28.69 13.46
CA GLN A 161 -19.22 29.56 14.48
C GLN A 161 -18.65 29.20 15.86
N LEU A 162 -18.32 30.26 16.60
CA LEU A 162 -18.14 30.27 18.04
C LEU A 162 -19.02 29.21 18.70
N ILE A 163 -18.39 28.26 19.38
CA ILE A 163 -18.97 27.76 20.61
C ILE A 163 -17.95 28.04 21.70
N CYS A 164 -17.97 29.29 22.16
CA CYS A 164 -17.70 29.56 23.56
C CYS A 164 -18.71 28.73 24.37
N ILE A 165 -18.26 27.74 25.11
CA ILE A 165 -18.97 27.30 26.30
C ILE A 165 -18.05 27.57 27.47
N THR A 166 -18.27 28.73 28.09
CA THR A 166 -18.07 28.94 29.50
C THR A 166 -18.81 27.86 30.28
N ASN A 167 -18.07 27.06 31.05
CA ASN A 167 -18.26 26.95 32.49
C ASN A 167 -17.03 26.31 33.14
#